data_AF-A0A350XXK9-F1
#
_entry.id   AF-A0A350XXK9-F1
#
_cell.length_a   1.000
_cell.length_b   1.000
_cell.length_c   1.000
_cell.angle_alpha   90.00
_cell.angle_beta   90.00
_cell.angle_gamma   90.00
#
_symmetry.space_group_name_H-M   'P 1'
#
loop_
_entity.id
_entity.type
_entity.pdbx_description
1 polymer ?
#
loop_
_entity_poly.entity_id
_entity_poly.type
_entity_poly.pdbx_seq_one_letter_code
_entity_poly.pdbx_strand_id
1 'polypeptide(L)'
;AAEAFDDLACSTDGSSKYDVTTDLFPLSAGNYPGSFMNEVKDEGGVVKAGIEAFGADNTYFFNYDWRLDPLKHADELNKFIKNVKSETKCDRVALAAFSMGGTVTLSYLYKYGSADVDSVALCSTAFQGTSCMGSMFSGDLSIDAYGLIRRMAQLTRNDFLDELIMFLNEALEAYKINASIDGYINNVLTNLNERLYKELIIPVFGYMPGLWGLVDAENYEKAKEVMLADADPALIKAIDEYHYSVQARAYDILKAAEKDTTVYITAQYNMQGLPVSETSTNSNNDFLIDVSLASGGATSARLGELLPENYAQAEDNGHDHLSADRQIDASTCMFPEQTWFIRDMAHVDYNVGESTDFLIWLMRSEKQLTINDSELYPQFMKYNSKSNTLSPVTDELLKPTAVSQIFAFLVKLVKFSAELIFSVIK
;
A
#
# COMPACT_ATOMS: atom_id res chain seq x y z
N ALA A 1 23.92 9.44 10.01
CA ALA A 1 22.72 8.74 9.54
C ALA A 1 22.02 8.07 10.71
N ALA A 2 22.65 7.11 11.41
CA ALA A 2 22.09 6.49 12.61
C ALA A 2 21.65 7.52 13.66
N GLU A 3 22.52 8.47 14.02
CA GLU A 3 22.19 9.57 14.95
C GLU A 3 21.01 10.44 14.49
N ALA A 4 20.74 10.54 13.18
CA ALA A 4 19.65 11.35 12.65
C ALA A 4 18.28 10.64 12.73
N PHE A 5 18.28 9.32 12.92
CA PHE A 5 17.07 8.51 13.05
C PHE A 5 16.98 7.77 14.40
N ASP A 6 17.97 7.93 15.28
CA ASP A 6 18.02 7.23 16.58
C ASP A 6 16.81 7.58 17.43
N ASP A 7 16.30 8.81 17.33
CA ASP A 7 15.09 9.26 18.04
C ASP A 7 13.86 8.38 17.74
N LEU A 8 13.84 7.68 16.60
CA LEU A 8 12.76 6.75 16.24
C LEU A 8 13.03 5.31 16.69
N ALA A 9 14.24 4.97 17.14
CA ALA A 9 14.64 3.59 17.40
C ALA A 9 13.85 2.94 18.56
N CYS A 10 13.76 1.61 18.49
CA CYS A 10 13.26 0.77 19.57
C CYS A 10 14.41 -0.02 20.22
N SER A 11 14.22 -0.36 21.49
CA SER A 11 15.07 -1.29 22.24
C SER A 11 14.95 -2.70 21.67
N THR A 12 15.89 -3.58 21.97
CA THR A 12 15.93 -4.97 21.44
C THR A 12 14.71 -5.82 21.81
N ASP A 13 13.90 -5.38 22.79
CA ASP A 13 12.63 -6.00 23.20
C ASP A 13 11.39 -5.42 22.49
N GLY A 14 11.59 -4.50 21.54
CA GLY A 14 10.51 -3.84 20.79
C GLY A 14 9.83 -2.68 21.52
N SER A 15 10.30 -2.30 22.71
CA SER A 15 9.85 -1.07 23.38
C SER A 15 10.49 0.17 22.77
N SER A 16 9.81 1.31 22.82
CA SER A 16 10.41 2.57 22.37
C SER A 16 11.64 2.91 23.21
N LYS A 17 12.77 3.24 22.56
CA LYS A 17 14.00 3.67 23.25
C LYS A 17 13.85 5.06 23.87
N TYR A 18 13.08 5.92 23.20
CA TYR A 18 12.81 7.31 23.59
C TYR A 18 11.32 7.52 23.84
N ASP A 19 10.98 8.59 24.57
CA ASP A 19 9.59 9.02 24.75
C ASP A 19 9.12 9.75 23.48
N VAL A 20 8.75 8.97 22.47
CA VAL A 20 8.18 9.48 21.21
C VAL A 20 6.67 9.42 21.34
N THR A 21 6.03 10.56 21.12
CA THR A 21 4.57 10.65 21.13
C THR A 21 4.05 10.98 19.74
N THR A 22 2.81 10.58 19.50
CA THR A 22 2.01 11.00 18.34
C THR A 22 0.78 11.72 18.85
N ASP A 23 0.16 12.54 18.03
CA ASP A 23 -1.09 13.22 18.41
C ASP A 23 -2.20 12.18 18.60
N LEU A 24 -2.82 12.18 19.78
CA LEU A 24 -3.93 11.29 20.11
C LEU A 24 -5.24 12.07 20.18
N PHE A 25 -6.30 11.46 19.67
CA PHE A 25 -7.63 12.06 19.58
C PHE A 25 -8.67 11.19 20.33
N PRO A 26 -8.64 11.15 21.67
CA PRO A 26 -9.49 10.27 22.46
C PRO A 26 -11.00 10.57 22.37
N LEU A 27 -11.39 11.73 21.86
CA LEU A 27 -12.79 12.17 21.74
C LEU A 27 -13.21 12.27 20.26
N SER A 28 -14.49 12.55 20.02
CA SER A 28 -15.03 12.80 18.68
C SER A 28 -14.32 13.95 17.98
N ALA A 29 -14.32 13.95 16.64
CA ALA A 29 -13.68 14.97 15.81
C ALA A 29 -14.20 16.40 16.10
N GLY A 30 -15.43 16.54 16.62
CA GLY A 30 -16.00 17.80 17.09
C GLY A 30 -15.19 18.49 18.20
N ASN A 31 -14.37 17.74 18.95
CA ASN A 31 -13.47 18.28 19.97
C ASN A 31 -12.14 18.80 19.39
N TYR A 32 -11.87 18.54 18.11
CA TYR A 32 -10.63 18.88 17.42
C TYR A 32 -10.87 19.61 16.09
N PRO A 33 -11.69 20.68 16.05
CA PRO A 33 -12.04 21.34 14.80
C PRO A 33 -10.82 21.90 14.04
N GLY A 34 -9.77 22.31 14.78
CA GLY A 34 -8.52 22.79 14.19
C GLY A 34 -7.70 21.70 13.48
N SER A 35 -7.94 20.43 13.80
CA SER A 35 -7.20 19.28 13.23
C SER A 35 -7.89 18.68 12.01
N PHE A 36 -9.22 18.78 11.89
CA PHE A 36 -9.97 18.02 10.88
C PHE A 36 -10.83 18.87 9.94
N MET A 37 -11.36 20.02 10.36
CA MET A 37 -12.36 20.75 9.56
C MET A 37 -11.80 21.36 8.26
N ASN A 38 -10.49 21.65 8.24
CA ASN A 38 -9.82 22.26 7.10
C ASN A 38 -9.02 21.25 6.25
N GLU A 39 -9.02 19.98 6.63
CA GLU A 39 -8.36 18.94 5.86
C GLU A 39 -9.07 18.74 4.51
N VAL A 40 -8.32 18.32 3.50
CA VAL A 40 -8.83 18.17 2.13
C VAL A 40 -8.36 16.89 1.45
N LYS A 41 -7.46 16.15 2.09
CA LYS A 41 -6.73 15.03 1.50
C LYS A 41 -6.30 14.03 2.55
N ASP A 42 -5.87 12.86 2.09
CA ASP A 42 -5.33 11.79 2.91
C ASP A 42 -6.33 11.36 4.01
N GLU A 43 -5.85 10.78 5.12
CA GLU A 43 -6.72 10.35 6.22
C GLU A 43 -7.52 11.52 6.82
N GLY A 44 -6.94 12.72 6.88
CA GLY A 44 -7.63 13.93 7.33
C GLY A 44 -8.84 14.28 6.45
N GLY A 45 -8.70 14.11 5.14
CA GLY A 45 -9.78 14.28 4.16
C GLY A 45 -10.91 13.27 4.38
N VAL A 46 -10.57 12.01 4.67
CA VAL A 46 -11.56 10.99 5.03
C VAL A 46 -12.28 11.35 6.33
N VAL A 47 -11.56 11.82 7.36
CA VAL A 47 -12.19 12.28 8.61
C VAL A 47 -13.15 13.42 8.32
N LYS A 48 -12.78 14.39 7.49
CA LYS A 48 -13.69 15.47 7.10
C LYS A 48 -14.93 14.97 6.35
N ALA A 49 -14.76 14.08 5.38
CA ALA A 49 -15.90 13.47 4.69
C ALA A 49 -16.81 12.69 5.66
N GLY A 50 -16.22 12.02 6.66
CA GLY A 50 -16.93 11.40 7.76
C GLY A 50 -17.74 12.42 8.59
N ILE A 51 -17.14 13.56 8.94
CA ILE A 51 -17.84 14.66 9.62
C ILE A 51 -19.03 15.15 8.79
N GLU A 52 -18.86 15.31 7.49
CA GLU A 52 -19.93 15.76 6.57
C GLU A 52 -21.05 14.72 6.45
N ALA A 53 -20.71 13.42 6.46
CA ALA A 53 -21.66 12.32 6.28
C ALA A 53 -22.38 11.89 7.57
N PHE A 54 -21.69 11.88 8.70
CA PHE A 54 -22.14 11.30 9.98
C PHE A 54 -22.24 12.32 11.12
N GLY A 55 -21.67 13.51 10.95
CA GLY A 55 -21.55 14.54 11.98
C GLY A 55 -20.27 14.41 12.79
N ALA A 56 -19.78 15.56 13.29
CA ALA A 56 -18.52 15.66 14.01
C ALA A 56 -18.50 14.87 15.34
N ASP A 57 -19.66 14.68 15.96
CA ASP A 57 -19.81 13.92 17.21
C ASP A 57 -19.88 12.41 16.99
N ASN A 58 -20.03 11.95 15.75
CA ASN A 58 -20.06 10.52 15.39
C ASN A 58 -18.84 10.10 14.56
N THR A 59 -17.87 11.00 14.35
CA THR A 59 -16.66 10.74 13.58
C THR A 59 -15.46 10.77 14.51
N TYR A 60 -14.60 9.76 14.41
CA TYR A 60 -13.47 9.56 15.31
C TYR A 60 -12.22 9.20 14.50
N PHE A 61 -11.04 9.56 15.01
CA PHE A 61 -9.75 9.24 14.40
C PHE A 61 -8.84 8.54 15.40
N PHE A 62 -8.59 7.25 15.18
CA PHE A 62 -7.70 6.47 16.03
C PHE A 62 -6.27 6.55 15.48
N ASN A 63 -5.43 7.33 16.14
CA ASN A 63 -4.00 7.43 15.84
C ASN A 63 -3.18 6.70 16.91
N TYR A 64 -2.01 6.19 16.52
CA TYR A 64 -1.16 5.37 17.38
C TYR A 64 0.31 5.43 16.94
N ASP A 65 1.22 5.05 17.83
CA ASP A 65 2.64 4.96 17.51
C ASP A 65 2.93 3.72 16.67
N TRP A 66 2.94 3.90 15.34
CA TRP A 66 3.10 2.84 14.33
C TRP A 66 4.36 1.98 14.47
N ARG A 67 5.34 2.38 15.27
CA ARG A 67 6.56 1.60 15.52
C ARG A 67 6.30 0.38 16.40
N LEU A 68 5.27 0.45 17.24
CA LEU A 68 5.02 -0.51 18.30
C LEU A 68 4.13 -1.67 17.84
N ASP A 69 3.97 -2.64 18.75
CA ASP A 69 3.34 -3.92 18.49
C ASP A 69 1.85 -3.77 18.08
N PRO A 70 1.46 -4.21 16.86
CA PRO A 70 0.08 -4.17 16.39
C PRO A 70 -0.93 -4.88 17.30
N LEU A 71 -0.51 -5.94 18.02
CA LEU A 71 -1.38 -6.65 18.97
C LEU A 71 -1.65 -5.82 20.23
N LYS A 72 -0.75 -4.91 20.61
CA LYS A 72 -0.99 -3.92 21.67
C LYS A 72 -1.88 -2.79 21.16
N HIS A 73 -1.68 -2.33 19.93
CA HIS A 73 -2.58 -1.34 19.31
C HIS A 73 -4.00 -1.87 19.16
N ALA A 74 -4.18 -3.17 18.93
CA ALA A 74 -5.50 -3.80 18.97
C ALA A 74 -6.19 -3.67 20.35
N ASP A 75 -5.44 -3.74 21.46
CA ASP A 75 -5.97 -3.51 22.81
C ASP A 75 -6.40 -2.06 23.01
N GLU A 76 -5.62 -1.11 22.50
CA GLU A 76 -5.95 0.31 22.56
C GLU A 76 -7.13 0.67 21.64
N LEU A 77 -7.21 0.09 20.44
CA LEU A 77 -8.36 0.22 19.55
C LEU A 77 -9.62 -0.33 20.20
N ASN A 78 -9.55 -1.48 20.88
CA ASN A 78 -10.69 -2.03 21.60
C ASN A 78 -11.17 -1.07 22.70
N LYS A 79 -10.27 -0.52 23.52
CA LYS A 79 -10.64 0.49 24.53
C LYS A 79 -11.27 1.73 23.88
N PHE A 80 -10.71 2.18 22.76
CA PHE A 80 -11.21 3.31 22.00
C PHE A 80 -12.65 3.06 21.50
N ILE A 81 -12.92 1.90 20.88
CA ILE A 81 -14.26 1.51 20.43
C ILE A 81 -15.26 1.45 21.60
N LYS A 82 -14.85 0.92 22.75
CA LYS A 82 -15.72 0.89 23.95
C LYS A 82 -16.04 2.30 24.45
N ASN A 83 -15.09 3.23 24.39
CA ASN A 83 -15.32 4.63 24.72
C ASN A 83 -16.29 5.28 23.73
N VAL A 84 -16.07 5.11 22.42
CA VAL A 84 -16.98 5.60 21.36
C VAL A 84 -18.41 5.12 21.61
N LYS A 85 -18.62 3.82 21.79
CA LYS A 85 -19.94 3.24 22.08
C LYS A 85 -20.54 3.78 23.36
N SER A 86 -19.73 4.03 24.39
CA SER A 86 -20.20 4.62 25.64
C SER A 86 -20.66 6.07 25.46
N GLU A 87 -19.98 6.86 24.62
CA GLU A 87 -20.32 8.26 24.35
C GLU A 87 -21.55 8.37 23.45
N THR A 88 -21.55 7.67 22.31
CA THR A 88 -22.58 7.80 21.27
C THR A 88 -23.81 6.92 21.51
N LYS A 89 -23.68 5.91 22.39
CA LYS A 89 -24.69 4.87 22.62
C LYS A 89 -24.96 3.99 21.40
N CYS A 90 -24.04 3.93 20.43
CA CYS A 90 -24.15 3.02 19.30
C CYS A 90 -23.85 1.57 19.72
N ASP A 91 -24.44 0.61 19.00
CA ASP A 91 -24.23 -0.82 19.23
C ASP A 91 -22.94 -1.32 18.56
N ARG A 92 -22.57 -0.76 17.41
CA ARG A 92 -21.39 -1.13 16.62
C ARG A 92 -20.77 0.11 15.98
N VAL A 93 -19.51 0.00 15.56
CA VAL A 93 -18.78 1.07 14.86
C VAL A 93 -18.36 0.66 13.45
N ALA A 94 -18.24 1.63 12.56
CA ALA A 94 -17.72 1.45 11.22
C ALA A 94 -16.21 1.77 11.23
N LEU A 95 -15.35 0.87 10.76
CA LEU A 95 -13.88 1.04 10.74
C LEU A 95 -13.37 1.20 9.32
N ALA A 96 -12.75 2.35 9.03
CA ALA A 96 -11.98 2.57 7.81
C ALA A 96 -10.49 2.60 8.18
N ALA A 97 -9.74 1.63 7.68
CA ALA A 97 -8.35 1.42 7.98
C ALA A 97 -7.48 1.81 6.80
N PHE A 98 -6.43 2.59 7.04
CA PHE A 98 -5.53 3.10 5.99
C PHE A 98 -4.10 2.62 6.22
N SER A 99 -3.42 2.14 5.18
CA SER A 99 -2.02 1.70 5.28
C SER A 99 -1.82 0.65 6.40
N MET A 100 -0.97 0.93 7.39
CA MET A 100 -0.76 0.09 8.59
C MET A 100 -2.01 -0.06 9.47
N GLY A 101 -3.05 0.76 9.28
CA GLY A 101 -4.34 0.58 9.93
C GLY A 101 -4.94 -0.81 9.68
N GLY A 102 -4.65 -1.45 8.54
CA GLY A 102 -5.10 -2.82 8.27
C GLY A 102 -4.44 -3.85 9.17
N THR A 103 -3.14 -3.70 9.45
CA THR A 103 -2.37 -4.51 10.41
C THR A 103 -3.00 -4.46 11.81
N VAL A 104 -3.36 -3.26 12.27
CA VAL A 104 -4.02 -3.08 13.58
C VAL A 104 -5.46 -3.61 13.57
N THR A 105 -6.20 -3.38 12.49
CA THR A 105 -7.59 -3.84 12.37
C THR A 105 -7.69 -5.36 12.34
N LEU A 106 -6.82 -6.05 11.59
CA LEU A 106 -6.77 -7.51 11.62
C LEU A 106 -6.33 -8.04 12.99
N SER A 107 -5.38 -7.37 13.65
CA SER A 107 -4.96 -7.72 15.02
C SER A 107 -6.12 -7.59 16.01
N TYR A 108 -6.97 -6.55 15.85
CA TYR A 108 -8.18 -6.38 16.62
C TYR A 108 -9.19 -7.50 16.36
N LEU A 109 -9.50 -7.80 15.10
CA LEU A 109 -10.44 -8.87 14.74
C LEU A 109 -9.96 -10.24 15.23
N TYR A 110 -8.65 -10.49 15.17
CA TYR A 110 -8.04 -11.69 15.74
C TYR A 110 -8.28 -11.83 17.25
N LYS A 111 -8.08 -10.75 18.03
CA LYS A 111 -8.18 -10.79 19.50
C LYS A 111 -9.62 -10.69 20.02
N TYR A 112 -10.47 -9.94 19.34
CA TYR A 112 -11.77 -9.49 19.86
C TYR A 112 -12.96 -9.91 18.99
N GLY A 113 -12.72 -10.41 17.78
CA GLY A 113 -13.78 -10.70 16.81
C GLY A 113 -14.45 -9.44 16.28
N SER A 114 -15.63 -9.61 15.67
CA SER A 114 -16.34 -8.56 14.93
C SER A 114 -17.57 -7.99 15.67
N ALA A 115 -17.87 -8.46 16.88
CA ALA A 115 -19.16 -8.18 17.55
C ALA A 115 -19.45 -6.68 17.82
N ASP A 116 -18.41 -5.85 17.91
CA ASP A 116 -18.53 -4.39 18.09
C ASP A 116 -18.37 -3.59 16.79
N VAL A 117 -18.21 -4.25 15.64
CA VAL A 117 -17.83 -3.61 14.36
C VAL A 117 -18.87 -3.90 13.29
N ASP A 118 -19.48 -2.88 12.72
CA ASP A 118 -20.52 -3.00 11.69
C ASP A 118 -19.94 -3.19 10.29
N SER A 119 -18.87 -2.45 9.98
CA SER A 119 -18.17 -2.49 8.70
C SER A 119 -16.66 -2.33 8.89
N VAL A 120 -15.90 -2.97 8.00
CA VAL A 120 -14.44 -2.85 7.89
C VAL A 120 -14.10 -2.55 6.44
N ALA A 121 -13.55 -1.37 6.19
CA ALA A 121 -12.92 -1.03 4.92
C ALA A 121 -11.40 -1.02 5.09
N LEU A 122 -10.72 -1.92 4.38
CA LEU A 122 -9.28 -1.99 4.27
C LEU A 122 -8.84 -1.15 3.07
N CYS A 123 -8.55 0.12 3.31
CA CYS A 123 -8.26 1.13 2.30
C CYS A 123 -6.75 1.26 2.07
N SER A 124 -6.22 0.73 0.96
CA SER A 124 -4.78 0.85 0.66
C SER A 124 -3.91 0.25 1.78
N THR A 125 -4.31 -0.88 2.35
CA THR A 125 -3.68 -1.37 3.59
C THR A 125 -2.55 -2.36 3.35
N ALA A 126 -1.55 -2.34 4.24
CA ALA A 126 -0.36 -3.20 4.16
C ALA A 126 -0.54 -4.52 4.91
N PHE A 127 -1.77 -5.04 4.99
CA PHE A 127 -2.08 -6.16 5.87
C PHE A 127 -1.37 -7.46 5.48
N GLN A 128 -0.98 -7.63 4.20
CA GLN A 128 -0.12 -8.71 3.71
C GLN A 128 1.36 -8.32 3.54
N GLY A 129 1.75 -7.12 3.99
CA GLY A 129 3.10 -6.59 3.87
C GLY A 129 3.33 -5.72 2.65
N THR A 130 4.59 -5.38 2.39
CA THR A 130 5.07 -4.65 1.21
C THR A 130 6.37 -5.25 0.69
N SER A 131 6.53 -5.30 -0.64
CA SER A 131 7.76 -5.85 -1.24
C SER A 131 9.01 -5.05 -0.86
N CYS A 132 8.89 -3.73 -0.68
CA CYS A 132 10.02 -2.90 -0.28
C CYS A 132 10.51 -3.22 1.13
N MET A 133 9.61 -3.51 2.07
CA MET A 133 9.99 -3.90 3.42
C MET A 133 10.52 -5.33 3.44
N GLY A 134 9.85 -6.25 2.75
CA GLY A 134 10.29 -7.63 2.58
C GLY A 134 11.73 -7.72 2.11
N SER A 135 12.05 -7.05 1.00
CA SER A 135 13.38 -7.03 0.39
C SER A 135 14.42 -6.35 1.29
N MET A 136 14.07 -5.19 1.88
CA MET A 136 14.98 -4.49 2.79
C MET A 136 15.31 -5.33 4.03
N PHE A 137 14.33 -6.01 4.64
CA PHE A 137 14.60 -6.80 5.84
C PHE A 137 15.27 -8.14 5.52
N SER A 138 15.02 -8.74 4.36
CA SER A 138 15.65 -10.01 3.95
C SER A 138 17.08 -9.86 3.43
N GLY A 139 17.60 -8.63 3.31
CA GLY A 139 18.96 -8.36 2.85
C GLY A 139 19.09 -8.08 1.36
N ASP A 140 17.97 -8.09 0.62
CA ASP A 140 17.90 -7.86 -0.83
C ASP A 140 17.71 -6.38 -1.15
N LEU A 141 18.71 -5.57 -0.77
CA LEU A 141 18.70 -4.13 -1.03
C LEU A 141 19.50 -3.81 -2.30
N SER A 142 18.83 -3.18 -3.26
CA SER A 142 19.44 -2.56 -4.43
C SER A 142 18.87 -1.16 -4.63
N ILE A 143 19.44 -0.37 -5.53
CA ILE A 143 18.80 0.88 -5.98
C ILE A 143 18.61 0.80 -7.48
N ASP A 144 17.40 1.14 -7.93
CA ASP A 144 17.11 1.42 -9.33
C ASP A 144 16.96 2.93 -9.52
N ALA A 145 17.94 3.54 -10.20
CA ALA A 145 17.96 4.99 -10.39
C ALA A 145 16.78 5.46 -11.27
N TYR A 146 16.32 4.63 -12.20
CA TYR A 146 15.22 4.97 -13.10
C TYR A 146 13.87 4.85 -12.44
N GLY A 147 13.66 3.82 -11.63
CA GLY A 147 12.53 3.71 -10.73
C GLY A 147 12.44 4.96 -9.85
N LEU A 148 13.57 5.48 -9.35
CA LEU A 148 13.55 6.71 -8.56
C LEU A 148 13.13 7.92 -9.40
N ILE A 149 13.69 8.09 -10.59
CA ILE A 149 13.34 9.20 -11.50
C ILE A 149 11.87 9.10 -11.93
N ARG A 150 11.38 7.91 -12.30
CA ARG A 150 9.98 7.65 -12.66
C ARG A 150 9.05 7.95 -11.50
N ARG A 151 9.38 7.53 -10.29
CA ARG A 151 8.61 7.87 -9.09
C ARG A 151 8.52 9.39 -8.91
N MET A 152 9.64 10.10 -9.02
CA MET A 152 9.68 11.56 -8.93
C MET A 152 8.85 12.24 -10.03
N ALA A 153 8.83 11.68 -11.23
CA ALA A 153 7.99 12.11 -12.35
C ALA A 153 6.50 12.02 -11.99
N GLN A 154 6.07 10.84 -11.53
CA GLN A 154 4.67 10.57 -11.21
C GLN A 154 4.18 11.44 -10.05
N LEU A 155 5.07 11.77 -9.09
CA LEU A 155 4.77 12.74 -8.03
C LEU A 155 4.48 14.16 -8.56
N THR A 156 4.96 14.52 -9.76
CA THR A 156 4.59 15.78 -10.42
C THR A 156 3.18 15.75 -11.03
N ARG A 157 2.56 14.57 -11.16
CA ARG A 157 1.24 14.34 -11.80
C ARG A 157 1.18 14.92 -13.23
N ASN A 158 2.29 14.79 -13.97
CA ASN A 158 2.46 15.33 -15.31
C ASN A 158 2.78 14.23 -16.33
N ASP A 159 1.74 13.82 -17.04
CA ASP A 159 1.76 12.75 -18.04
C ASP A 159 2.87 12.92 -19.10
N PHE A 160 3.22 14.16 -19.48
CA PHE A 160 4.33 14.40 -20.41
C PHE A 160 5.70 14.13 -19.78
N LEU A 161 5.89 14.50 -18.51
CA LEU A 161 7.14 14.23 -17.79
C LEU A 161 7.32 12.73 -17.56
N ASP A 162 6.23 12.01 -17.27
CA ASP A 162 6.24 10.56 -17.12
C ASP A 162 6.68 9.87 -18.42
N GLU A 163 6.06 10.22 -19.55
CA GLU A 163 6.41 9.71 -20.88
C GLU A 163 7.84 10.07 -21.30
N LEU A 164 8.29 11.31 -21.03
CA LEU A 164 9.66 11.75 -21.29
C LEU A 164 10.67 10.91 -20.50
N ILE A 165 10.38 10.63 -19.23
CA ILE A 165 11.26 9.85 -18.35
C ILE A 165 11.28 8.38 -18.77
N MET A 166 10.14 7.80 -19.14
CA MET A 166 10.09 6.45 -19.72
C MET A 166 10.92 6.36 -21.01
N PHE A 167 10.79 7.34 -21.91
CA PHE A 167 11.62 7.42 -23.11
C PHE A 167 13.12 7.52 -22.80
N LEU A 168 13.52 8.39 -21.85
CA LEU A 168 14.92 8.52 -21.44
C LEU A 168 15.45 7.21 -20.85
N ASN A 169 14.64 6.52 -20.05
CA ASN A 169 14.98 5.21 -19.50
C ASN A 169 15.24 4.18 -20.61
N GLU A 170 14.28 3.99 -21.52
CA GLU A 170 14.42 3.05 -22.63
C GLU A 170 15.61 3.40 -23.55
N ALA A 171 15.87 4.69 -23.75
CA ALA A 171 17.02 5.15 -24.53
C ALA A 171 18.34 4.76 -23.85
N LEU A 172 18.47 5.04 -22.56
CA LEU A 172 19.71 4.78 -21.81
C LEU A 172 19.92 3.27 -21.58
N GLU A 173 18.84 2.49 -21.44
CA GLU A 173 18.86 1.02 -21.44
C GLU A 173 19.35 0.45 -22.77
N ALA A 174 18.83 0.95 -23.90
CA ALA A 174 19.25 0.51 -25.24
C ALA A 174 20.76 0.69 -25.46
N TYR A 175 21.36 1.73 -24.87
CA TYR A 175 22.81 1.97 -24.87
C TYR A 175 23.57 1.30 -23.72
N LYS A 176 22.90 0.53 -22.85
CA LYS A 176 23.47 -0.13 -21.65
C LYS A 176 24.12 0.83 -20.66
N ILE A 177 23.69 2.10 -20.65
CA ILE A 177 24.18 3.13 -19.73
C ILE A 177 23.56 2.90 -18.34
N ASN A 178 22.29 2.48 -18.26
CA ASN A 178 21.57 2.22 -17.00
C ASN A 178 22.29 1.18 -16.17
N ALA A 179 22.52 0.01 -16.76
CA ALA A 179 23.26 -1.08 -16.14
C ALA A 179 24.65 -0.65 -15.65
N SER A 180 25.27 0.36 -16.28
CA SER A 180 26.56 0.90 -15.85
C SER A 180 26.43 1.82 -14.62
N ILE A 181 25.38 2.64 -14.55
CA ILE A 181 25.09 3.53 -13.42
C ILE A 181 24.61 2.71 -12.22
N ASP A 182 23.62 1.85 -12.41
CA ASP A 182 23.09 0.97 -11.37
C ASP A 182 24.19 0.02 -10.90
N GLY A 183 25.00 -0.53 -11.81
CA GLY A 183 26.17 -1.34 -11.46
C GLY A 183 27.18 -0.60 -10.59
N TYR A 184 27.43 0.68 -10.84
CA TYR A 184 28.31 1.50 -9.98
C TYR A 184 27.70 1.75 -8.60
N ILE A 185 26.43 2.18 -8.54
CA ILE A 185 25.71 2.45 -7.28
C ILE A 185 25.62 1.17 -6.45
N ASN A 186 25.17 0.07 -7.05
CA ASN A 186 24.99 -1.22 -6.38
C ASN A 186 26.32 -1.86 -5.98
N ASN A 187 27.43 -1.60 -6.68
CA ASN A 187 28.76 -1.99 -6.21
C ASN A 187 29.16 -1.21 -4.95
N VAL A 188 28.91 0.11 -4.90
CA VAL A 188 29.14 0.90 -3.68
C VAL A 188 28.27 0.38 -2.54
N LEU A 189 26.98 0.10 -2.78
CA LEU A 189 26.07 -0.46 -1.78
C LEU A 189 26.54 -1.83 -1.29
N THR A 190 26.93 -2.73 -2.19
CA THR A 190 27.44 -4.07 -1.83
C THR A 190 28.64 -3.97 -0.88
N ASN A 191 29.58 -3.07 -1.17
CA ASN A 191 30.76 -2.85 -0.33
C ASN A 191 30.45 -2.19 1.02
N LEU A 192 29.30 -1.51 1.12
CA LEU A 192 28.84 -0.85 2.34
C LEU A 192 27.73 -1.65 3.06
N ASN A 193 27.23 -2.74 2.48
CA ASN A 193 25.97 -3.35 2.88
C ASN A 193 26.02 -3.83 4.33
N GLU A 194 27.09 -4.54 4.70
CA GLU A 194 27.28 -5.01 6.08
C GLU A 194 27.27 -3.84 7.08
N ARG A 195 27.94 -2.73 6.74
CA ARG A 195 27.96 -1.53 7.58
C ARG A 195 26.61 -0.83 7.60
N LEU A 196 25.91 -0.75 6.47
CA LEU A 196 24.57 -0.17 6.38
C LEU A 196 23.59 -0.90 7.28
N TYR A 197 23.57 -2.23 7.23
CA TYR A 197 22.70 -3.03 8.09
C TYR A 197 23.08 -2.89 9.57
N LYS A 198 24.36 -3.06 9.90
CA LYS A 198 24.85 -3.03 11.27
C LYS A 198 24.76 -1.66 11.93
N GLU A 199 25.04 -0.59 11.19
CA GLU A 199 25.13 0.77 11.74
C GLU A 199 23.81 1.56 11.59
N LEU A 200 22.90 1.19 10.67
CA LEU A 200 21.67 1.95 10.41
C LEU A 200 20.41 1.08 10.41
N ILE A 201 20.29 0.10 9.51
CA ILE A 201 19.00 -0.56 9.27
C ILE A 201 18.53 -1.36 10.49
N ILE A 202 19.41 -2.17 11.09
CA ILE A 202 19.08 -2.99 12.27
C ILE A 202 18.85 -2.10 13.51
N PRO A 203 19.77 -1.19 13.90
CA PRO A 203 19.58 -0.41 15.13
C PRO A 203 18.38 0.54 15.08
N VAL A 204 18.02 1.06 13.91
CA VAL A 204 16.91 2.00 13.77
C VAL A 204 15.59 1.24 13.56
N PHE A 205 15.51 0.36 12.57
CA PHE A 205 14.24 -0.23 12.13
C PHE A 205 14.03 -1.67 12.60
N GLY A 206 15.11 -2.44 12.78
CA GLY A 206 15.04 -3.88 13.02
C GLY A 206 14.30 -4.26 14.30
N TYR A 207 14.28 -3.39 15.31
CA TYR A 207 13.58 -3.65 16.57
C TYR A 207 12.20 -2.98 16.67
N MET A 208 11.65 -2.44 15.58
CA MET A 208 10.30 -1.86 15.56
C MET A 208 9.25 -2.94 15.21
N PRO A 209 8.53 -3.53 16.19
CA PRO A 209 7.57 -4.60 15.90
C PRO A 209 6.48 -4.19 14.89
N GLY A 210 6.11 -2.92 14.80
CA GLY A 210 5.15 -2.43 13.81
C GLY A 210 5.64 -2.60 12.37
N LEU A 211 6.93 -2.38 12.09
CA LEU A 211 7.50 -2.57 10.75
C LEU A 211 7.62 -4.03 10.35
N TRP A 212 7.74 -4.95 11.31
CA TRP A 212 7.63 -6.39 11.03
C TRP A 212 6.25 -6.78 10.52
N GLY A 213 5.22 -6.00 10.83
CA GLY A 213 3.89 -6.17 10.25
C GLY A 213 3.81 -5.87 8.76
N LEU A 214 4.84 -5.22 8.20
CA LEU A 214 4.99 -4.88 6.79
C LEU A 214 5.87 -5.87 6.01
N VAL A 215 6.52 -6.82 6.68
CA VAL A 215 7.30 -7.86 6.02
C VAL A 215 6.33 -8.91 5.48
N ASP A 216 6.39 -9.19 4.18
CA ASP A 216 5.55 -10.21 3.56
C ASP A 216 5.94 -11.63 4.01
N ALA A 217 5.01 -12.57 3.83
CA ALA A 217 5.18 -13.97 4.25
C ALA A 217 6.33 -14.70 3.56
N GLU A 218 6.69 -14.32 2.34
CA GLU A 218 7.80 -14.96 1.61
C GLU A 218 9.15 -14.58 2.23
N ASN A 219 9.30 -13.31 2.63
CA ASN A 219 10.55 -12.78 3.17
C ASN A 219 10.72 -12.95 4.69
N TYR A 220 9.65 -13.31 5.44
CA TYR A 220 9.65 -13.21 6.89
C TYR A 220 10.74 -14.00 7.62
N GLU A 221 10.90 -15.31 7.34
CA GLU A 221 11.93 -16.11 7.99
C GLU A 221 13.33 -15.60 7.68
N LYS A 222 13.56 -15.21 6.41
CA LYS A 222 14.85 -14.69 5.98
C LYS A 222 15.16 -13.36 6.64
N ALA A 223 14.16 -12.49 6.75
CA ALA A 223 14.27 -11.23 7.46
C ALA A 223 14.70 -11.43 8.91
N LYS A 224 14.11 -12.40 9.64
CA LYS A 224 14.52 -12.69 11.02
C LYS A 224 15.98 -13.12 11.12
N GLU A 225 16.46 -13.98 10.22
CA GLU A 225 17.87 -14.39 10.18
C GLU A 225 18.85 -13.22 10.00
N VAL A 226 18.47 -12.25 9.17
CA VAL A 226 19.32 -11.10 8.82
C VAL A 226 19.28 -10.02 9.91
N MET A 227 18.09 -9.73 10.45
CA MET A 227 17.84 -8.54 11.24
C MET A 227 17.89 -8.76 12.75
N LEU A 228 17.61 -9.98 13.24
CA LEU A 228 17.29 -10.23 14.66
C LEU A 228 18.30 -11.10 15.41
N ALA A 229 19.55 -11.15 14.96
CA ALA A 229 20.60 -11.93 15.62
C ALA A 229 20.78 -11.59 17.13
N ASP A 230 20.57 -10.32 17.50
CA ASP A 230 20.71 -9.80 18.87
C ASP A 230 19.37 -9.40 19.51
N ALA A 231 18.23 -9.82 18.94
CA ALA A 231 16.91 -9.44 19.44
C ALA A 231 16.54 -10.17 20.74
N ASP A 232 15.76 -9.50 21.59
CA ASP A 232 15.19 -10.16 22.77
C ASP A 232 14.09 -11.15 22.34
N PRO A 233 13.99 -12.34 22.97
CA PRO A 233 12.92 -13.30 22.68
C PRO A 233 11.50 -12.72 22.78
N ALA A 234 11.28 -11.67 23.58
CA ALA A 234 9.99 -10.99 23.67
C ALA A 234 9.58 -10.31 22.36
N LEU A 235 10.53 -9.67 21.67
CA LEU A 235 10.28 -9.08 20.35
C LEU A 235 9.93 -10.19 19.35
N ILE A 236 10.76 -11.23 19.27
CA ILE A 236 10.56 -12.37 18.35
C ILE A 236 9.17 -12.98 18.56
N LYS A 237 8.79 -13.22 19.81
CA LYS A 237 7.46 -13.74 20.15
C LYS A 237 6.33 -12.83 19.65
N ALA A 238 6.45 -11.52 19.86
CA ALA A 238 5.41 -10.56 19.46
C ALA A 238 5.23 -10.53 17.94
N ILE A 239 6.34 -10.46 17.19
CA ILE A 239 6.29 -10.43 15.73
C ILE A 239 5.84 -11.77 15.16
N ASP A 240 6.24 -12.91 15.75
CA ASP A 240 5.82 -14.25 15.32
C ASP A 240 4.30 -14.42 15.55
N GLU A 241 3.79 -13.94 16.68
CA GLU A 241 2.36 -14.00 16.98
C GLU A 241 1.55 -13.22 15.95
N TYR A 242 1.95 -11.99 15.63
CA TYR A 242 1.32 -11.23 14.55
C TYR A 242 1.43 -11.97 13.21
N HIS A 243 2.64 -12.38 12.82
CA HIS A 243 2.87 -12.92 11.49
C HIS A 243 2.08 -14.21 11.26
N TYR A 244 2.20 -15.20 12.15
CA TYR A 244 1.58 -16.51 11.97
C TYR A 244 0.10 -16.55 12.35
N SER A 245 -0.35 -15.70 13.29
CA SER A 245 -1.72 -15.75 13.80
C SER A 245 -2.64 -14.70 13.21
N VAL A 246 -2.09 -13.58 12.70
CA VAL A 246 -2.84 -12.46 12.12
C VAL A 246 -2.63 -12.38 10.62
N GLN A 247 -1.42 -12.04 10.16
CA GLN A 247 -1.16 -11.80 8.73
C GLN A 247 -1.39 -13.05 7.88
N ALA A 248 -0.75 -14.17 8.23
CA ALA A 248 -0.91 -15.44 7.52
C ALA A 248 -2.35 -15.99 7.57
N ARG A 249 -3.20 -15.45 8.46
CA ARG A 249 -4.60 -15.84 8.65
C ARG A 249 -5.59 -14.73 8.29
N ALA A 250 -5.15 -13.69 7.57
CA ALA A 250 -5.98 -12.54 7.23
C ALA A 250 -7.31 -12.96 6.56
N TYR A 251 -7.26 -13.90 5.61
CA TYR A 251 -8.46 -14.43 4.96
C TYR A 251 -9.44 -15.06 5.97
N ASP A 252 -8.96 -15.96 6.83
CA ASP A 252 -9.81 -16.63 7.84
C ASP A 252 -10.46 -15.62 8.79
N ILE A 253 -9.69 -14.61 9.21
CA ILE A 253 -10.14 -13.56 10.15
C ILE A 253 -11.24 -12.72 9.50
N LEU A 254 -11.00 -12.23 8.29
CA LEU A 254 -11.99 -11.44 7.54
C LEU A 254 -13.22 -12.29 7.20
N LYS A 255 -13.03 -13.55 6.79
CA LYS A 255 -14.13 -14.47 6.50
C LYS A 255 -14.98 -14.78 7.72
N ALA A 256 -14.36 -14.84 8.91
CA ALA A 256 -15.10 -14.98 10.15
C ALA A 256 -15.94 -13.74 10.47
N ALA A 257 -15.42 -12.54 10.18
CA ALA A 257 -16.13 -11.27 10.35
C ALA A 257 -17.29 -11.09 9.37
N GLU A 258 -17.17 -11.53 8.11
CA GLU A 258 -18.22 -11.45 7.07
C GLU A 258 -19.58 -12.09 7.43
N LYS A 259 -19.65 -12.85 8.54
CA LYS A 259 -20.92 -13.42 9.02
C LYS A 259 -21.91 -12.35 9.49
N ASP A 260 -21.40 -11.26 10.03
CA ASP A 260 -22.23 -10.21 10.65
C ASP A 260 -21.63 -8.80 10.54
N THR A 261 -20.49 -8.64 9.86
CA THR A 261 -19.81 -7.38 9.55
C THR A 261 -19.59 -7.30 8.04
N THR A 262 -19.78 -6.11 7.46
CA THR A 262 -19.43 -5.90 6.06
C THR A 262 -17.92 -5.72 5.91
N VAL A 263 -17.30 -6.38 4.94
CA VAL A 263 -15.86 -6.30 4.68
C VAL A 263 -15.65 -5.77 3.27
N TYR A 264 -14.76 -4.79 3.14
CA TYR A 264 -14.39 -4.18 1.87
C TYR A 264 -12.87 -4.02 1.79
N ILE A 265 -12.32 -4.18 0.59
CA ILE A 265 -10.90 -3.94 0.30
C ILE A 265 -10.80 -2.96 -0.87
N THR A 266 -9.90 -1.99 -0.75
CA THR A 266 -9.51 -1.14 -1.88
C THR A 266 -8.00 -1.19 -2.08
N ALA A 267 -7.58 -1.39 -3.33
CA ALA A 267 -6.17 -1.47 -3.70
C ALA A 267 -5.86 -0.50 -4.85
N GLN A 268 -4.81 0.29 -4.71
CA GLN A 268 -4.36 1.20 -5.76
C GLN A 268 -3.27 0.56 -6.61
N TYR A 269 -3.14 1.02 -7.85
CA TYR A 269 -2.14 0.49 -8.78
C TYR A 269 -1.74 1.51 -9.85
N ASN A 270 -0.76 1.11 -10.66
CA ASN A 270 -0.12 1.84 -11.74
C ASN A 270 0.85 2.96 -11.29
N MET A 271 1.34 2.89 -10.05
CA MET A 271 2.39 3.76 -9.53
C MET A 271 3.70 3.02 -9.30
N GLN A 272 4.81 3.76 -9.34
CA GLN A 272 6.15 3.26 -9.07
C GLN A 272 6.38 3.04 -7.58
N GLY A 273 6.53 1.79 -7.15
CA GLY A 273 6.93 1.44 -5.78
C GLY A 273 8.28 2.05 -5.37
N LEU A 274 8.69 1.85 -4.12
CA LEU A 274 10.02 2.26 -3.69
C LEU A 274 11.08 1.40 -4.42
N PRO A 275 11.99 2.01 -5.21
CA PRO A 275 12.90 1.28 -6.10
C PRO A 275 14.15 0.79 -5.36
N VAL A 276 13.93 0.01 -4.30
CA VAL A 276 14.95 -0.44 -3.35
C VAL A 276 15.29 -1.94 -3.47
N SER A 277 14.73 -2.60 -4.49
CA SER A 277 14.98 -3.99 -4.86
C SER A 277 14.48 -4.21 -6.30
N GLU A 278 14.87 -5.32 -6.95
CA GLU A 278 14.28 -5.68 -8.25
C GLU A 278 12.76 -5.87 -8.15
N THR A 279 12.31 -6.56 -7.09
CA THR A 279 10.90 -6.87 -6.84
C THR A 279 10.07 -5.60 -6.66
N SER A 280 10.46 -4.73 -5.74
CA SER A 280 9.71 -3.50 -5.42
C SER A 280 9.79 -2.42 -6.50
N THR A 281 10.78 -2.50 -7.38
CA THR A 281 10.89 -1.61 -8.55
C THR A 281 9.89 -2.00 -9.63
N ASN A 282 9.70 -3.30 -9.86
CA ASN A 282 8.92 -3.82 -10.98
C ASN A 282 7.49 -4.21 -10.62
N SER A 283 7.13 -4.22 -9.34
CA SER A 283 5.78 -4.53 -8.91
C SER A 283 4.80 -3.40 -9.21
N ASN A 284 3.56 -3.77 -9.54
CA ASN A 284 2.48 -2.81 -9.72
C ASN A 284 2.00 -2.32 -8.35
N ASN A 285 2.05 -1.02 -8.11
CA ASN A 285 2.10 -0.46 -6.76
C ASN A 285 1.33 0.87 -6.69
N ASP A 286 1.17 1.43 -5.49
CA ASP A 286 0.53 2.72 -5.21
C ASP A 286 1.50 3.83 -4.76
N PHE A 287 2.81 3.60 -4.93
CA PHE A 287 3.97 4.28 -4.34
C PHE A 287 4.47 3.66 -3.03
N LEU A 288 3.75 2.78 -2.37
CA LEU A 288 4.27 2.08 -1.21
C LEU A 288 3.94 0.59 -1.22
N ILE A 289 2.69 0.24 -1.48
CA ILE A 289 2.16 -1.12 -1.33
C ILE A 289 1.83 -1.70 -2.70
N ASP A 290 2.29 -2.93 -2.90
CA ASP A 290 2.02 -3.73 -4.08
C ASP A 290 0.51 -4.03 -4.16
N VAL A 291 -0.08 -3.88 -5.34
CA VAL A 291 -1.52 -4.14 -5.54
C VAL A 291 -1.90 -5.57 -5.15
N SER A 292 -1.00 -6.54 -5.35
CA SER A 292 -1.20 -7.94 -4.97
C SER A 292 -1.30 -8.09 -3.44
N LEU A 293 -0.48 -7.37 -2.68
CA LEU A 293 -0.48 -7.42 -1.21
C LEU A 293 -1.66 -6.61 -0.64
N ALA A 294 -1.93 -5.42 -1.18
CA ALA A 294 -3.04 -4.56 -0.76
C ALA A 294 -4.43 -5.16 -1.04
N SER A 295 -4.55 -6.03 -2.05
CA SER A 295 -5.81 -6.73 -2.39
C SER A 295 -5.93 -8.12 -1.76
N GLY A 296 -4.89 -8.58 -1.06
CA GLY A 296 -4.86 -9.92 -0.49
C GLY A 296 -4.60 -11.05 -1.50
N GLY A 297 -4.16 -10.75 -2.72
CA GLY A 297 -3.67 -11.79 -3.64
C GLY A 297 -3.95 -11.57 -5.13
N ALA A 298 -4.42 -10.39 -5.57
CA ALA A 298 -4.69 -10.17 -6.98
C ALA A 298 -3.44 -10.44 -7.83
N THR A 299 -3.64 -11.20 -8.90
CA THR A 299 -2.62 -11.37 -9.94
C THR A 299 -2.51 -10.07 -10.71
N SER A 300 -1.29 -9.56 -10.83
CA SER A 300 -1.03 -8.30 -11.53
C SER A 300 0.12 -8.46 -12.51
N ALA A 301 0.01 -7.75 -13.64
CA ALA A 301 1.16 -7.52 -14.51
C ALA A 301 2.20 -6.67 -13.77
N ARG A 302 3.47 -6.81 -14.15
CA ARG A 302 4.54 -5.91 -13.69
C ARG A 302 4.23 -4.47 -14.08
N LEU A 303 4.79 -3.51 -13.37
CA LEU A 303 4.55 -2.10 -13.61
C LEU A 303 4.98 -1.67 -15.03
N GLY A 304 4.00 -1.25 -15.84
CA GLY A 304 4.22 -0.88 -17.24
C GLY A 304 4.09 -2.03 -18.23
N GLU A 305 3.83 -3.25 -17.76
CA GLU A 305 3.50 -4.41 -18.58
C GLU A 305 1.98 -4.67 -18.59
N LEU A 306 1.56 -5.62 -19.43
CA LEU A 306 0.18 -6.08 -19.55
C LEU A 306 0.13 -7.60 -19.37
N LEU A 307 -0.96 -8.10 -18.80
CA LEU A 307 -1.32 -9.51 -18.87
C LEU A 307 -1.43 -9.92 -20.35
N PRO A 308 -1.11 -11.18 -20.73
CA PRO A 308 -1.17 -11.67 -22.11
C PRO A 308 -2.50 -11.36 -22.82
N GLU A 309 -2.48 -11.21 -24.15
CA GLU A 309 -3.69 -10.81 -24.92
C GLU A 309 -4.81 -11.84 -24.85
N ASN A 310 -4.44 -13.11 -24.71
CA ASN A 310 -5.33 -14.24 -24.52
C ASN A 310 -5.38 -14.71 -23.06
N TYR A 311 -5.02 -13.84 -22.11
CA TYR A 311 -5.12 -14.16 -20.70
C TYR A 311 -6.59 -14.44 -20.34
N ALA A 312 -6.83 -15.59 -19.72
CA ALA A 312 -8.10 -15.92 -19.12
C ALA A 312 -7.94 -15.75 -17.61
N GLN A 313 -8.98 -15.24 -16.95
CA GLN A 313 -8.98 -15.14 -15.49
C GLN A 313 -8.63 -16.48 -14.86
N ALA A 314 -7.81 -16.46 -13.81
CA ALA A 314 -7.27 -17.65 -13.19
C ALA A 314 -8.35 -18.46 -12.47
N GLU A 315 -9.27 -17.79 -11.76
CA GLU A 315 -10.37 -18.43 -11.05
C GLU A 315 -11.70 -18.14 -11.74
N ASP A 316 -12.38 -19.18 -12.22
CA ASP A 316 -13.72 -19.06 -12.82
C ASP A 316 -14.79 -19.18 -11.73
N ASN A 317 -15.28 -18.03 -11.27
CA ASN A 317 -16.38 -17.93 -10.32
C ASN A 317 -17.72 -17.53 -10.98
N GLY A 318 -17.76 -17.51 -12.33
CA GLY A 318 -18.93 -17.09 -13.12
C GLY A 318 -19.07 -15.58 -13.34
N HIS A 319 -18.18 -14.74 -12.79
CA HIS A 319 -18.11 -13.30 -13.03
C HIS A 319 -16.79 -12.94 -13.73
N ASP A 320 -16.74 -11.79 -14.39
CA ASP A 320 -15.52 -11.28 -15.06
C ASP A 320 -14.77 -10.33 -14.14
N HIS A 321 -13.56 -10.71 -13.78
CA HIS A 321 -12.68 -9.98 -12.86
C HIS A 321 -11.40 -9.47 -13.53
N LEU A 322 -11.39 -9.37 -14.86
CA LEU A 322 -10.26 -8.81 -15.59
C LEU A 322 -10.41 -7.30 -15.76
N SER A 323 -9.35 -6.56 -15.43
CA SER A 323 -9.32 -5.13 -15.70
C SER A 323 -9.26 -4.87 -17.21
N ALA A 324 -10.04 -3.89 -17.70
CA ALA A 324 -10.10 -3.57 -19.12
C ALA A 324 -8.76 -3.02 -19.68
N ASP A 325 -7.88 -2.53 -18.80
CA ASP A 325 -6.51 -2.12 -19.14
C ASP A 325 -5.50 -3.28 -19.06
N ARG A 326 -5.96 -4.52 -18.84
CA ARG A 326 -5.18 -5.77 -18.81
C ARG A 326 -4.03 -5.76 -17.80
N GLN A 327 -4.17 -5.05 -16.68
CA GLN A 327 -3.15 -5.05 -15.63
C GLN A 327 -3.47 -5.97 -14.46
N ILE A 328 -4.74 -6.22 -14.17
CA ILE A 328 -5.19 -6.92 -12.97
C ILE A 328 -6.13 -8.06 -13.34
N ASP A 329 -5.92 -9.21 -12.71
CA ASP A 329 -6.91 -10.27 -12.55
C ASP A 329 -7.31 -10.34 -11.07
N ALA A 330 -8.50 -9.81 -10.78
CA ALA A 330 -9.04 -9.75 -9.44
C ALA A 330 -9.65 -11.07 -8.99
N SER A 331 -9.80 -12.09 -9.86
CA SER A 331 -10.38 -13.39 -9.48
C SER A 331 -9.55 -14.12 -8.41
N THR A 332 -8.28 -13.75 -8.27
CA THR A 332 -7.30 -14.34 -7.33
C THR A 332 -7.17 -13.57 -6.02
N CYS A 333 -7.79 -12.40 -5.88
CA CYS A 333 -7.69 -11.59 -4.67
C CYS A 333 -8.58 -12.11 -3.53
N MET A 334 -8.41 -11.58 -2.33
CA MET A 334 -9.36 -11.85 -1.25
C MET A 334 -10.68 -11.16 -1.57
N PHE A 335 -11.78 -11.92 -1.47
CA PHE A 335 -13.13 -11.39 -1.63
C PHE A 335 -13.33 -10.60 -2.94
N PRO A 336 -13.20 -11.20 -4.14
CA PRO A 336 -13.25 -10.47 -5.42
C PRO A 336 -14.51 -9.62 -5.61
N GLU A 337 -15.66 -10.08 -5.10
CA GLU A 337 -16.91 -9.34 -5.13
C GLU A 337 -16.93 -8.11 -4.21
N GLN A 338 -16.03 -8.04 -3.22
CA GLN A 338 -15.92 -6.99 -2.20
C GLN A 338 -14.60 -6.20 -2.31
N THR A 339 -13.88 -6.34 -3.42
CA THR A 339 -12.56 -5.73 -3.61
C THR A 339 -12.56 -4.84 -4.85
N TRP A 340 -12.20 -3.57 -4.65
CA TRP A 340 -12.11 -2.54 -5.70
C TRP A 340 -10.67 -2.14 -5.96
N PHE A 341 -10.38 -1.78 -7.21
CA PHE A 341 -9.07 -1.35 -7.67
C PHE A 341 -9.13 0.06 -8.22
N ILE A 342 -8.23 0.93 -7.76
CA ILE A 342 -8.18 2.33 -8.17
C ILE A 342 -6.84 2.63 -8.85
N ARG A 343 -6.88 2.75 -10.17
CA ARG A 343 -5.74 3.12 -11.01
C ARG A 343 -5.36 4.58 -10.78
N ASP A 344 -4.05 4.86 -10.82
CA ASP A 344 -3.51 6.23 -10.84
C ASP A 344 -3.84 7.06 -9.58
N MET A 345 -4.20 6.39 -8.49
CA MET A 345 -4.33 6.98 -7.16
C MET A 345 -3.10 6.66 -6.33
N ALA A 346 -2.50 7.67 -5.72
CA ALA A 346 -1.35 7.49 -4.85
C ALA A 346 -1.76 6.86 -3.51
N HIS A 347 -0.79 6.29 -2.79
CA HIS A 347 -0.99 5.67 -1.49
C HIS A 347 -1.74 6.61 -0.53
N VAL A 348 -2.94 6.19 -0.10
CA VAL A 348 -3.84 6.91 0.82
C VAL A 348 -4.29 8.30 0.31
N ASP A 349 -4.19 8.62 -0.98
CA ASP A 349 -4.53 9.93 -1.57
C ASP A 349 -6.04 10.20 -1.70
N TYR A 350 -6.81 9.91 -0.65
CA TYR A 350 -8.26 10.12 -0.56
C TYR A 350 -8.60 11.60 -0.39
N ASN A 351 -8.72 12.29 -1.52
CA ASN A 351 -9.11 13.69 -1.57
C ASN A 351 -10.62 13.84 -1.40
N VAL A 352 -11.03 14.82 -0.58
CA VAL A 352 -12.44 15.12 -0.29
C VAL A 352 -13.19 15.36 -1.60
N GLY A 353 -14.22 14.56 -1.84
CA GLY A 353 -14.94 14.47 -3.11
C GLY A 353 -15.17 13.01 -3.49
N GLU A 354 -15.12 12.69 -4.79
CA GLU A 354 -15.57 11.38 -5.28
C GLU A 354 -14.85 10.18 -4.64
N SER A 355 -13.56 10.31 -4.32
CA SER A 355 -12.80 9.24 -3.67
C SER A 355 -13.22 8.97 -2.22
N THR A 356 -13.53 10.03 -1.45
CA THR A 356 -14.09 9.87 -0.11
C THR A 356 -15.57 9.51 -0.15
N ASP A 357 -16.34 10.01 -1.12
CA ASP A 357 -17.76 9.68 -1.31
C ASP A 357 -17.93 8.18 -1.58
N PHE A 358 -17.03 7.58 -2.35
CA PHE A 358 -16.96 6.14 -2.55
C PHE A 358 -16.74 5.38 -1.23
N LEU A 359 -15.77 5.80 -0.40
CA LEU A 359 -15.56 5.18 0.91
C LEU A 359 -16.78 5.35 1.82
N ILE A 360 -17.39 6.54 1.85
CA ILE A 360 -18.60 6.79 2.63
C ILE A 360 -19.77 5.92 2.14
N TRP A 361 -19.90 5.69 0.83
CA TRP A 361 -20.91 4.78 0.27
C TRP A 361 -20.74 3.35 0.80
N LEU A 362 -19.50 2.83 0.83
CA LEU A 362 -19.19 1.52 1.42
C LEU A 362 -19.55 1.49 2.92
N MET A 363 -19.09 2.50 3.67
CA MET A 363 -19.21 2.54 5.13
C MET A 363 -20.64 2.79 5.64
N ARG A 364 -21.52 3.35 4.81
CA ARG A 364 -22.93 3.60 5.17
C ARG A 364 -23.85 2.41 4.93
N SER A 365 -23.40 1.39 4.22
CA SER A 365 -24.28 0.31 3.81
C SER A 365 -24.57 -0.66 4.95
N GLU A 366 -25.87 -0.90 5.21
CA GLU A 366 -26.35 -1.91 6.16
C GLU A 366 -26.27 -3.36 5.61
N LYS A 367 -25.97 -3.51 4.32
CA LYS A 367 -25.75 -4.81 3.66
C LYS A 367 -24.33 -4.88 3.11
N GLN A 368 -23.80 -6.10 2.97
CA GLN A 368 -22.57 -6.32 2.21
C GLN A 368 -22.78 -5.87 0.77
N LEU A 369 -22.10 -4.78 0.37
CA LEU A 369 -22.04 -4.34 -1.01
C LEU A 369 -21.07 -5.21 -1.80
N THR A 370 -21.33 -5.30 -3.09
CA THR A 370 -20.51 -5.95 -4.09
C THR A 370 -20.16 -4.97 -5.21
N ILE A 371 -19.16 -5.33 -6.02
CA ILE A 371 -18.76 -4.60 -7.22
C ILE A 371 -19.90 -4.38 -8.24
N ASN A 372 -21.02 -5.11 -8.09
CA ASN A 372 -22.18 -5.05 -8.97
C ASN A 372 -23.31 -4.15 -8.43
N ASP A 373 -23.18 -3.61 -7.21
CA ASP A 373 -24.22 -2.79 -6.58
C ASP A 373 -24.25 -1.32 -7.06
N SER A 374 -23.24 -0.87 -7.82
CA SER A 374 -23.16 0.51 -8.33
C SER A 374 -22.47 0.59 -9.69
N GLU A 375 -23.16 1.15 -10.69
CA GLU A 375 -22.56 1.52 -11.97
C GLU A 375 -21.53 2.67 -11.83
N LEU A 376 -21.67 3.50 -10.78
CA LEU A 376 -20.75 4.61 -10.50
C LEU A 376 -19.42 4.12 -9.91
N TYR A 377 -19.45 2.99 -9.20
CA TYR A 377 -18.29 2.41 -8.50
C TYR A 377 -18.03 0.97 -8.95
N PRO A 378 -17.69 0.74 -10.24
CA PRO A 378 -17.36 -0.58 -10.74
C PRO A 378 -16.06 -1.09 -10.10
N GLN A 379 -15.78 -2.40 -10.23
CA GLN A 379 -14.59 -3.04 -9.65
C GLN A 379 -13.27 -2.31 -9.99
N PHE A 380 -13.14 -1.80 -11.23
CA PHE A 380 -11.95 -1.09 -11.69
C PHE A 380 -12.27 0.36 -12.00
N MET A 381 -11.70 1.27 -11.19
CA MET A 381 -11.82 2.71 -11.35
C MET A 381 -10.47 3.34 -11.63
N LYS A 382 -10.48 4.49 -12.29
CA LYS A 382 -9.34 5.36 -12.52
C LYS A 382 -9.57 6.68 -11.80
N TYR A 383 -8.59 7.08 -11.00
CA TYR A 383 -8.57 8.37 -10.36
C TYR A 383 -7.90 9.42 -11.25
N ASN A 384 -8.52 10.59 -11.36
CA ASN A 384 -7.93 11.75 -11.99
C ASN A 384 -7.62 12.80 -10.93
N SER A 385 -6.34 12.91 -10.58
CA SER A 385 -5.86 13.83 -9.56
C SER A 385 -6.01 15.32 -9.90
N LYS A 386 -6.23 15.67 -11.18
CA LYS A 386 -6.39 17.07 -11.63
C LYS A 386 -7.85 17.54 -11.48
N SER A 387 -8.81 16.66 -11.77
CA SER A 387 -10.24 16.93 -11.60
C SER A 387 -10.81 16.43 -10.28
N ASN A 388 -10.08 15.61 -9.53
CA ASN A 388 -10.53 14.91 -8.33
C ASN A 388 -11.77 14.02 -8.59
N THR A 389 -11.71 13.23 -9.66
CA THR A 389 -12.82 12.38 -10.10
C THR A 389 -12.41 10.93 -10.24
N LEU A 390 -13.37 10.02 -10.04
CA LEU A 390 -13.32 8.61 -10.34
C LEU A 390 -14.08 8.33 -11.64
N SER A 391 -13.56 7.41 -12.43
CA SER A 391 -14.20 6.96 -13.67
C SER A 391 -13.94 5.48 -13.89
N PRO A 392 -14.82 4.74 -14.58
CA PRO A 392 -14.55 3.34 -14.93
C PRO A 392 -13.26 3.19 -15.73
N VAL A 393 -12.48 2.14 -15.45
CA VAL A 393 -11.38 1.72 -16.33
C VAL A 393 -11.96 1.11 -17.60
N THR A 394 -11.52 1.59 -18.76
CA THR A 394 -11.96 1.11 -20.07
C THR A 394 -10.75 0.73 -20.93
N ASP A 395 -11.02 0.00 -22.02
CA ASP A 395 -10.02 -0.37 -23.03
C ASP A 395 -9.41 0.83 -23.77
N GLU A 396 -9.96 2.04 -23.59
CA GLU A 396 -9.37 3.27 -24.11
C GLU A 396 -7.98 3.53 -23.53
N LEU A 397 -7.70 3.04 -22.31
CA LEU A 397 -6.36 3.14 -21.70
C LEU A 397 -5.31 2.29 -22.43
N LEU A 398 -5.72 1.29 -23.22
CA LEU A 398 -4.81 0.54 -24.09
C LEU A 398 -4.48 1.30 -25.38
N LYS A 399 -5.23 2.35 -25.72
CA LYS A 399 -5.01 3.13 -26.94
C LYS A 399 -3.87 4.12 -26.69
N PRO A 400 -2.79 4.07 -27.50
CA PRO A 400 -1.69 5.00 -27.32
C PRO A 400 -2.13 6.43 -27.64
N THR A 401 -1.87 7.35 -26.70
CA THR A 401 -2.05 8.78 -26.89
C THR A 401 -1.12 9.32 -27.99
N ALA A 402 -1.43 10.47 -28.58
CA ALA A 402 -0.54 11.10 -29.57
C ALA A 402 0.88 11.33 -29.03
N VAL A 403 0.99 11.70 -27.75
CA VAL A 403 2.28 11.87 -27.06
C VAL A 403 3.01 10.53 -26.93
N SER A 404 2.34 9.48 -26.46
CA SER A 404 2.94 8.14 -26.34
C SER A 404 3.37 7.57 -27.70
N GLN A 405 2.63 7.85 -28.79
CA GLN A 405 2.99 7.41 -30.14
C GLN A 405 4.29 8.08 -30.61
N ILE A 406 4.47 9.37 -30.29
CA ILE A 406 5.71 10.11 -30.58
C ILE A 406 6.86 9.47 -29.82
N PHE A 407 6.72 9.25 -28.51
CA PHE A 407 7.78 8.66 -27.70
C PHE A 407 8.09 7.22 -28.11
N ALA A 408 7.08 6.39 -28.40
CA ALA A 408 7.27 5.03 -28.91
C ALA A 408 8.02 5.01 -30.25
N PHE A 409 7.77 6.00 -31.13
CA PHE A 409 8.55 6.16 -32.35
C PHE A 409 10.01 6.55 -32.06
N LEU A 410 10.23 7.50 -31.14
CA LEU A 410 11.58 7.91 -30.72
C LEU A 410 12.36 6.74 -30.09
N VAL A 411 11.72 5.94 -29.24
CA VAL A 411 12.28 4.70 -28.68
C VAL A 411 12.76 3.77 -29.79
N LYS A 412 11.92 3.51 -30.81
CA LYS A 412 12.29 2.64 -31.94
C LYS A 412 13.51 3.17 -32.68
N LEU A 413 13.59 4.49 -32.89
CA LEU A 413 14.77 5.13 -33.51
C LEU A 413 16.03 4.95 -32.66
N VAL A 414 15.91 5.12 -31.34
CA VAL A 414 17.04 4.94 -30.42
C VAL A 414 17.50 3.48 -30.42
N LYS A 415 16.59 2.51 -30.24
CA LYS A 415 16.92 1.08 -30.28
C LYS A 415 17.61 0.69 -31.59
N PHE A 416 17.09 1.14 -32.73
CA PHE A 416 17.72 0.92 -34.04
C PHE A 416 19.14 1.51 -34.12
N SER A 417 19.34 2.74 -33.63
CA SER A 417 20.66 3.37 -33.63
C SER A 417 21.67 2.66 -32.69
N ALA A 418 21.22 2.18 -31.53
CA ALA A 418 22.04 1.41 -30.60
C ALA A 418 22.47 0.07 -31.21
N GLU A 419 21.54 -0.67 -31.84
CA GLU A 419 21.83 -1.90 -32.58
C GLU A 419 22.89 -1.67 -33.67
N LEU A 420 22.75 -0.60 -34.46
CA LEU A 420 23.72 -0.24 -35.48
C LEU A 420 25.11 0.02 -34.88
N ILE A 421 25.18 0.82 -33.81
CA ILE A 421 26.45 1.13 -33.13
C ILE A 421 27.12 -0.14 -32.61
N PHE A 422 26.39 -1.01 -31.90
CA PHE A 422 26.95 -2.26 -31.37
C PHE A 422 27.29 -3.28 -32.46
N SER A 423 26.64 -3.22 -33.64
CA SER A 423 27.01 -4.06 -34.78
C SER A 423 28.34 -3.67 -35.43
N VAL A 424 28.72 -2.38 -35.32
CA VAL A 424 29.95 -1.82 -35.90
C VAL A 424 31.15 -1.94 -34.94
N ILE A 425 30.91 -2.04 -33.64
CA ILE A 425 31.95 -2.11 -32.58
C ILE A 425 32.43 -3.56 -32.31
N LYS A 426 32.03 -4.55 -33.11
CA LYS A 426 32.48 -5.95 -32.97
C LYS A 426 33.93 -6.19 -33.38
#